data_AF-A0A1E3WLJ0-F1
#
_entry.id   AF-A0A1E3WLJ0-F1
#
_cell.length_a   1.000
_cell.length_b   1.000
_cell.length_c   1.000
_cell.angle_alpha   90.00
_cell.angle_beta   90.00
_cell.angle_gamma   90.00
#
_symmetry.space_group_name_H-M   'P 1'
#
loop_
_entity.id
_entity.type
_entity.pdbx_description
1 polymer ?
#
loop_
_entity_poly.entity_id
_entity_poly.type
_entity_poly.pdbx_seq_one_letter_code
_entity_poly.pdbx_strand_id
1 'polypeptide(L)'
;MNSSFSINSIKPRFSFRLRRPTRLQFSTKPQLPIRRQQGAVTLLLTSLLLVVILLLTLGSYRITFHQIKIGQNELTARRLHWMAEGAIECLFTYLRVSNANPAELTEGNSSTALSEMQSLCLNDLTHQALFTELDATHHYRLVFAWQHQRLVSKSVVAKLHDGQMVYFWLQGSWRDW
;
A
#
# COMPACT_ATOMS: atom_id res chain seq x y z
N MET A 1 -40.75 5.66 5.72
CA MET A 1 -40.38 5.79 7.14
C MET A 1 -39.11 6.62 7.20
N ASN A 2 -39.26 7.91 7.50
CA ASN A 2 -38.16 8.85 7.63
C ASN A 2 -37.72 8.89 9.09
N SER A 3 -36.45 8.66 9.37
CA SER A 3 -35.85 8.99 10.66
C SER A 3 -34.69 9.95 10.43
N SER A 4 -35.04 11.23 10.50
CA SER A 4 -34.14 12.37 10.56
C SER A 4 -33.46 12.37 11.93
N PHE A 5 -32.13 12.20 11.98
CA PHE A 5 -31.37 12.27 13.22
C PHE A 5 -30.90 13.72 13.42
N SER A 6 -31.56 14.42 14.34
CA SER A 6 -31.23 15.78 14.77
C SER A 6 -30.19 15.71 15.89
N ILE A 7 -29.00 16.27 15.66
CA ILE A 7 -27.96 16.42 16.69
C ILE A 7 -28.16 17.76 17.38
N ASN A 8 -28.89 17.74 18.49
CA ASN A 8 -28.97 18.89 19.39
C ASN A 8 -27.61 19.12 20.06
N SER A 9 -26.99 20.26 19.79
CA SER A 9 -25.76 20.70 20.44
C SER A 9 -26.01 21.01 21.91
N ILE A 10 -25.51 20.16 22.81
CA ILE A 10 -25.47 20.46 24.24
C ILE A 10 -24.20 21.28 24.49
N LYS A 11 -24.34 22.61 24.66
CA LYS A 11 -23.25 23.44 25.17
C LYS A 11 -23.12 23.24 26.69
N PRO A 12 -21.97 22.80 27.22
CA PRO A 12 -21.76 22.84 28.66
C PRO A 12 -21.53 24.29 29.11
N ARG A 13 -22.38 24.77 30.02
CA ARG A 13 -22.25 26.06 30.69
C ARG A 13 -21.34 25.88 31.92
N PHE A 14 -20.03 25.96 31.74
CA PHE A 14 -19.10 26.02 32.86
C PHE A 14 -19.00 27.45 33.38
N SER A 15 -19.69 27.74 34.49
CA SER A 15 -19.48 28.96 35.26
C SER A 15 -18.23 28.82 36.12
N PHE A 16 -17.10 29.33 35.65
CA PHE A 16 -15.89 29.45 36.45
C PHE A 16 -16.01 30.64 37.40
N ARG A 17 -16.34 30.37 38.67
CA ARG A 17 -16.23 31.37 39.74
C ARG A 17 -14.76 31.41 40.19
N LEU A 18 -14.01 32.38 39.69
CA LEU A 18 -12.62 32.60 40.09
C LEU A 18 -12.56 32.90 41.60
N ARG A 19 -12.13 31.92 42.40
CA ARG A 19 -11.77 32.12 43.81
C ARG A 19 -10.42 32.83 43.81
N ARG A 20 -10.36 34.04 44.37
CA ARG A 20 -9.09 34.77 44.55
C ARG A 20 -8.10 33.85 45.29
N PRO A 21 -6.88 33.66 44.77
CA PRO A 21 -5.87 32.95 45.52
C PRO A 21 -5.47 33.83 46.71
N THR A 22 -5.69 33.32 47.93
CA THR A 22 -4.97 33.78 49.10
C THR A 22 -3.50 33.64 48.79
N ARG A 23 -2.78 34.76 48.84
CA ARG A 23 -1.35 34.85 48.56
C ARG A 23 -0.60 34.03 49.61
N LEU A 24 -0.40 32.73 49.33
CA LEU A 24 0.63 31.94 49.98
C LEU A 24 1.95 32.61 49.63
N GLN A 25 2.51 33.34 50.59
CA GLN A 25 3.88 33.81 50.50
C GLN A 25 4.78 32.58 50.49
N PHE A 26 5.09 32.11 49.29
CA PHE A 26 6.24 31.26 49.08
C PHE A 26 7.44 32.14 49.42
N SER A 27 8.01 31.92 50.60
CA SER A 27 9.31 32.46 50.99
C SER A 27 10.30 32.02 49.92
N THR A 28 10.58 32.91 48.98
CA THR A 28 11.67 32.74 48.04
C THR A 28 12.93 32.75 48.89
N LYS A 29 13.46 31.55 49.18
CA LYS A 29 14.86 31.40 49.58
C LYS A 29 15.68 32.23 48.60
N PRO A 30 16.66 33.02 49.08
CA PRO A 30 17.40 33.94 48.24
C PRO A 30 18.01 33.14 47.08
N GLN A 31 17.62 33.50 45.85
CA GLN A 31 18.38 33.07 44.69
C GLN A 31 19.79 33.62 44.87
N LEU A 32 20.77 32.71 44.89
CA LEU A 32 22.18 33.05 44.84
C LEU A 32 22.41 34.05 43.68
N PRO A 33 23.26 35.07 43.86
CA PRO A 33 23.45 36.13 42.87
C PRO A 33 24.28 35.59 41.70
N ILE A 34 23.64 34.89 40.76
CA ILE A 34 24.29 34.44 39.54
C ILE A 34 23.97 35.44 38.44
N ARG A 35 24.61 36.62 38.45
CA ARG A 35 24.55 37.56 37.31
C ARG A 35 25.70 37.34 36.31
N ARG A 36 26.70 36.54 36.70
CA ARG A 36 27.92 36.26 35.89
C ARG A 36 28.06 34.80 35.42
N GLN A 37 27.27 33.86 35.94
CA GLN A 37 27.29 32.44 35.51
C GLN A 37 25.98 31.96 34.86
N GLN A 38 25.06 32.86 34.49
CA GLN A 38 23.80 32.47 33.84
C GLN A 38 24.05 31.69 32.55
N GLY A 39 25.07 32.07 31.77
CA GLY A 39 25.48 31.34 30.57
C GLY A 39 26.01 29.92 30.85
N ALA A 40 26.68 29.71 31.99
CA ALA A 40 27.16 28.38 32.36
C ALA A 40 26.00 27.48 32.81
N VAL A 41 25.06 28.03 33.57
CA VAL A 41 23.86 27.30 34.03
C VAL A 41 22.96 26.92 32.85
N THR A 42 22.79 27.80 31.87
CA THR A 42 21.99 27.48 30.68
C THR A 42 22.65 26.41 29.81
N LEU A 43 23.97 26.46 29.60
CA LEU A 43 24.70 25.42 28.85
C LEU A 43 24.63 24.04 29.52
N LEU A 44 24.67 23.98 30.85
CA LEU A 44 24.49 22.73 31.59
C LEU A 44 23.06 22.19 31.49
N LEU A 45 22.06 23.08 31.55
CA LEU A 45 20.66 22.69 31.39
C LEU A 45 20.38 22.17 29.98
N THR A 46 20.89 22.86 28.95
CA THR A 46 20.69 22.47 27.55
C THR A 46 21.43 21.17 27.21
N SER A 47 22.63 20.95 27.75
CA SER A 47 23.35 19.68 27.54
C SER A 47 22.59 18.50 28.14
N LEU A 48 22.04 18.66 29.36
CA LEU A 48 21.20 17.64 29.98
C LEU A 48 19.93 17.38 29.16
N LEU A 49 19.29 18.45 28.69
CA LEU A 49 18.07 18.35 27.87
C LEU A 49 18.35 17.64 26.53
N LEU A 50 19.48 17.94 25.87
CA LEU A 50 19.94 17.27 24.66
C LEU A 50 20.17 15.77 24.90
N VAL A 51 20.79 15.40 26.03
CA VAL A 51 20.99 13.98 26.39
C VAL A 51 19.65 13.26 26.57
N VAL A 52 18.68 13.87 27.25
CA VAL A 52 17.34 13.28 27.42
C VAL A 52 16.64 13.08 26.06
N ILE A 53 16.67 14.10 25.19
CA ILE A 53 16.10 14.00 23.84
C ILE A 53 16.79 12.89 23.03
N LEU A 54 18.12 12.78 23.13
CA LEU A 54 18.89 11.74 22.46
C LEU A 54 18.47 10.33 22.92
N LEU A 55 18.31 10.12 24.23
CA LEU A 55 17.84 8.83 24.76
C LEU A 55 16.41 8.50 24.32
N LEU A 56 15.52 9.49 24.29
CA LEU A 56 14.14 9.31 23.81
C LEU A 56 14.09 8.96 22.32
N THR A 57 14.94 9.58 21.49
CA THR A 57 15.01 9.25 20.06
C THR A 57 15.61 7.87 19.81
N LEU A 58 16.67 7.49 20.54
CA LEU A 58 17.23 6.12 20.47
C LEU A 58 16.25 5.05 20.95
N GLY A 59 15.48 5.33 22.01
CA GLY A 59 14.43 4.44 22.50
C GLY A 59 13.30 4.26 21.47
N SER A 60 12.88 5.36 20.82
CA SER A 60 11.81 5.35 19.82
C SER A 60 12.22 4.70 18.50
N TYR A 61 13.52 4.71 18.15
CA TYR A 61 14.07 4.12 16.93
C TYR A 61 13.64 2.65 16.74
N ARG A 62 13.73 1.80 17.77
CA ARG A 62 13.44 0.37 17.64
C ARG A 62 12.01 0.08 17.19
N ILE A 63 11.06 0.86 17.69
CA ILE A 63 9.62 0.69 17.40
C ILE A 63 9.34 1.14 15.96
N THR A 64 9.83 2.33 15.57
CA THR A 64 9.61 2.86 14.21
C THR A 64 10.29 1.99 13.15
N PHE A 65 11.49 1.49 13.40
CA PHE A 65 12.19 0.60 12.48
C PHE A 65 11.47 -0.74 12.29
N HIS A 66 10.83 -1.25 13.33
CA HIS A 66 10.01 -2.45 13.22
C HIS A 66 8.79 -2.22 12.33
N GLN A 67 8.07 -1.10 12.53
CA GLN A 67 6.91 -0.76 11.70
C GLN A 67 7.27 -0.57 10.23
N ILE A 68 8.43 0.05 9.95
CA ILE A 68 8.92 0.21 8.58
C ILE A 68 9.15 -1.14 7.89
N LYS A 69 9.72 -2.12 8.59
CA LYS A 69 9.94 -3.46 8.01
C LYS A 69 8.65 -4.17 7.63
N ILE A 70 7.63 -4.08 8.48
CA ILE A 70 6.31 -4.64 8.16
C ILE A 70 5.72 -3.92 6.95
N GLY A 71 5.79 -2.59 6.93
CA GLY A 71 5.32 -1.79 5.80
C GLY A 71 6.04 -2.14 4.49
N GLN A 72 7.34 -2.42 4.53
CA GLN A 72 8.10 -2.85 3.35
C GLN A 72 7.62 -4.20 2.80
N ASN A 73 7.29 -5.15 3.67
CA ASN A 73 6.75 -6.44 3.23
C ASN A 73 5.42 -6.27 2.52
N GLU A 74 4.53 -5.45 3.09
CA GLU A 74 3.24 -5.14 2.46
C GLU A 74 3.42 -4.41 1.12
N LEU A 75 4.32 -3.42 1.06
CA LEU A 75 4.63 -2.70 -0.17
C LEU A 75 5.21 -3.62 -1.24
N THR A 76 6.05 -4.58 -0.86
CA THR A 76 6.65 -5.53 -1.79
C THR A 76 5.60 -6.49 -2.34
N ALA A 77 4.70 -6.99 -1.49
CA ALA A 77 3.57 -7.82 -1.91
C ALA A 77 2.65 -7.07 -2.88
N ARG A 78 2.29 -5.81 -2.57
CA ARG A 78 1.49 -4.97 -3.47
C ARG A 78 2.23 -4.72 -4.78
N ARG A 79 3.51 -4.35 -4.74
CA ARG A 79 4.30 -4.13 -5.96
C ARG A 79 4.26 -5.33 -6.90
N LEU A 80 4.42 -6.54 -6.37
CA LEU A 80 4.34 -7.78 -7.17
C LEU A 80 2.95 -8.00 -7.74
N HIS A 81 1.90 -7.73 -6.96
CA HIS A 81 0.52 -7.86 -7.41
C HIS A 81 0.18 -6.88 -8.55
N TRP A 82 0.52 -5.60 -8.41
CA TRP A 82 0.29 -4.60 -9.45
C TRP A 82 1.10 -4.89 -10.72
N MET A 83 2.31 -5.43 -10.56
CA MET A 83 3.11 -5.90 -11.70
C MET A 83 2.43 -7.06 -12.43
N ALA A 84 1.88 -8.03 -11.70
CA ALA A 84 1.14 -9.14 -12.25
C ALA A 84 -0.14 -8.68 -12.98
N GLU A 85 -0.88 -7.74 -12.39
CA GLU A 85 -2.04 -7.13 -13.05
C GLU A 85 -1.66 -6.43 -14.35
N GLY A 86 -0.59 -5.62 -14.34
CA GLY A 86 -0.10 -4.93 -15.53
C GLY A 86 0.30 -5.91 -16.65
N ALA A 87 0.95 -7.02 -16.30
CA ALA A 87 1.28 -8.07 -17.26
C ALA A 87 0.03 -8.73 -17.87
N ILE A 88 -0.99 -9.01 -17.05
CA ILE A 88 -2.27 -9.56 -17.52
C ILE A 88 -3.01 -8.59 -18.44
N GLU A 89 -3.01 -7.29 -18.13
CA GLU A 89 -3.59 -6.27 -19.02
C GLU A 89 -2.80 -6.15 -20.33
N CYS A 90 -1.48 -6.33 -20.31
CA CYS A 90 -0.68 -6.39 -21.53
C CYS A 90 -1.06 -7.60 -22.40
N LEU A 91 -1.19 -8.81 -21.83
CA LEU A 91 -1.65 -9.98 -22.57
C LEU A 91 -3.08 -9.79 -23.12
N PHE A 92 -3.97 -9.20 -22.34
CA PHE A 92 -5.33 -8.90 -22.79
C PHE A 92 -5.36 -7.92 -23.96
N THR A 93 -4.54 -6.87 -23.92
CA THR A 93 -4.42 -5.92 -25.03
C THR A 93 -3.79 -6.57 -26.26
N TYR A 94 -2.78 -7.43 -26.09
CA TYR A 94 -2.22 -8.24 -27.19
C TYR A 94 -3.33 -9.06 -27.87
N LEU A 95 -4.11 -9.85 -27.12
CA LEU A 95 -5.23 -10.63 -27.65
C LEU A 95 -6.21 -9.81 -28.48
N ARG A 96 -6.49 -8.56 -28.07
CA ARG A 96 -7.42 -7.67 -28.78
C ARG A 96 -6.82 -7.00 -30.01
N VAL A 97 -5.54 -6.64 -29.97
CA VAL A 97 -4.90 -5.88 -31.06
C VAL A 97 -4.38 -6.80 -32.15
N SER A 98 -3.76 -7.93 -31.78
CA SER A 98 -3.22 -8.90 -32.74
C SER A 98 -4.25 -9.92 -33.23
N ASN A 99 -5.46 -9.93 -32.67
CA ASN A 99 -6.48 -10.97 -32.88
C ASN A 99 -5.91 -12.39 -32.65
N ALA A 100 -4.94 -12.53 -31.75
CA ALA A 100 -4.33 -13.81 -31.44
C ALA A 100 -5.34 -14.79 -30.85
N ASN A 101 -5.20 -16.07 -31.22
CA ASN A 101 -5.98 -17.14 -30.61
C ASN A 101 -5.36 -17.50 -29.25
N PRO A 102 -6.09 -17.41 -28.13
CA PRO A 102 -5.57 -17.75 -26.81
C PRO A 102 -5.07 -19.20 -26.74
N ALA A 103 -5.62 -20.14 -27.53
CA ALA A 103 -5.12 -21.51 -27.57
C ALA A 103 -3.63 -21.61 -27.96
N GLU A 104 -3.12 -20.65 -28.74
CA GLU A 104 -1.71 -20.58 -29.14
C GLU A 104 -0.81 -20.01 -28.04
N LEU A 105 -1.39 -19.31 -27.06
CA LEU A 105 -0.70 -18.66 -25.95
C LEU A 105 -0.71 -19.53 -24.68
N THR A 106 -0.81 -20.84 -24.84
CA THR A 106 -0.81 -21.82 -23.74
C THR A 106 0.61 -22.11 -23.26
N GLU A 107 0.75 -22.47 -21.98
CA GLU A 107 2.04 -22.80 -21.39
C GLU A 107 2.71 -23.97 -22.14
N GLY A 108 3.97 -23.80 -22.54
CA GLY A 108 4.73 -24.82 -23.26
C GLY A 108 4.42 -24.96 -24.75
N ASN A 109 3.55 -24.12 -25.31
CA ASN A 109 3.33 -24.07 -26.76
C ASN A 109 4.57 -23.47 -27.46
N SER A 110 4.98 -24.04 -28.59
CA SER A 110 6.08 -23.54 -29.42
C SER A 110 5.64 -22.50 -30.45
N SER A 111 4.52 -21.81 -30.21
CA SER A 111 4.00 -20.77 -31.10
C SER A 111 4.89 -19.53 -31.04
N THR A 112 5.09 -18.89 -32.19
CA THR A 112 5.82 -17.61 -32.25
C THR A 112 5.06 -16.52 -31.50
N ALA A 113 3.72 -16.56 -31.54
CA ALA A 113 2.84 -15.63 -30.84
C ALA A 113 3.06 -15.64 -29.31
N LEU A 114 3.29 -16.80 -28.70
CA LEU A 114 3.58 -16.89 -27.26
C LEU A 114 4.90 -16.18 -26.94
N SER A 115 5.96 -16.48 -27.69
CA SER A 115 7.29 -15.88 -27.46
C SER A 115 7.31 -14.37 -27.71
N GLU A 116 6.61 -13.92 -28.75
CA GLU A 116 6.48 -12.50 -29.08
C GLU A 116 5.73 -11.76 -27.96
N MET A 117 4.56 -12.26 -27.56
CA MET A 117 3.76 -11.68 -26.49
C MET A 117 4.55 -11.63 -25.16
N GLN A 118 5.25 -12.70 -24.80
CA GLN A 118 6.06 -12.74 -23.59
C GLN A 118 7.20 -11.73 -23.64
N SER A 119 7.87 -11.56 -24.79
CA SER A 119 8.94 -10.58 -24.94
C SER A 119 8.46 -9.12 -24.88
N LEU A 120 7.20 -8.87 -25.24
CA LEU A 120 6.58 -7.54 -25.19
C LEU A 120 6.05 -7.20 -23.79
N CYS A 121 5.47 -8.17 -23.09
CA CYS A 121 4.75 -7.95 -21.84
C CYS A 121 5.57 -8.24 -20.59
N LEU A 122 6.68 -8.97 -20.70
CA LEU A 122 7.52 -9.36 -19.56
C LEU A 122 8.90 -8.72 -19.65
N ASN A 123 9.41 -8.34 -18.48
CA ASN A 123 10.76 -7.78 -18.36
C ASN A 123 11.82 -8.85 -18.03
N ASP A 124 11.40 -9.99 -17.46
CA ASP A 124 12.29 -11.07 -17.06
C ASP A 124 11.63 -12.44 -17.29
N LEU A 125 11.96 -13.05 -18.42
CA LEU A 125 11.46 -14.35 -18.86
C LEU A 125 11.98 -15.52 -18.02
N THR A 126 12.99 -15.30 -17.16
CA THR A 126 13.55 -16.39 -16.33
C THR A 126 12.70 -16.66 -15.09
N HIS A 127 12.06 -15.61 -14.55
CA HIS A 127 11.23 -15.71 -13.36
C HIS A 127 9.74 -15.54 -13.68
N GLN A 128 9.39 -14.81 -14.75
CA GLN A 128 8.01 -14.50 -15.08
C GLN A 128 7.54 -15.40 -16.21
N ALA A 129 6.32 -15.91 -16.06
CA ALA A 129 5.61 -16.60 -17.12
C ALA A 129 4.23 -15.98 -17.26
N LEU A 130 3.82 -15.78 -18.52
CA LEU A 130 2.53 -15.25 -18.90
C LEU A 130 1.97 -16.13 -19.99
N PHE A 131 0.79 -16.67 -19.75
CA PHE A 131 0.15 -17.64 -20.64
C PHE A 131 -1.36 -17.66 -20.40
N THR A 132 -2.05 -18.42 -21.23
CA THR A 132 -3.48 -18.67 -21.11
C THR A 132 -3.74 -20.14 -20.78
N GLU A 133 -4.84 -20.40 -20.09
CA GLU A 133 -5.32 -21.73 -19.73
C GLU A 133 -6.82 -21.79 -20.06
N LEU A 134 -7.32 -22.97 -20.45
CA LEU A 134 -8.76 -23.17 -20.64
C LEU A 134 -9.37 -23.64 -19.32
N ASP A 135 -10.37 -22.91 -18.83
CA ASP A 135 -11.12 -23.26 -17.62
C ASP A 135 -12.22 -24.29 -17.91
N ALA A 136 -12.75 -24.93 -16.87
CA ALA A 136 -13.81 -25.94 -16.96
C ALA A 136 -15.11 -25.42 -17.60
N THR A 137 -15.33 -24.11 -17.58
CA THR A 137 -16.49 -23.44 -18.21
C THR A 137 -16.22 -22.98 -19.64
N HIS A 138 -15.17 -23.50 -20.29
CA HIS A 138 -14.72 -23.07 -21.64
C HIS A 138 -14.38 -21.58 -21.75
N HIS A 139 -14.05 -20.93 -20.62
CA HIS A 139 -13.51 -19.58 -20.62
C HIS A 139 -11.98 -19.64 -20.63
N TYR A 140 -11.34 -18.67 -21.27
CA TYR A 140 -9.89 -18.57 -21.23
C TYR A 140 -9.49 -17.79 -19.98
N ARG A 141 -8.49 -18.30 -19.26
CA ARG A 141 -7.91 -17.67 -18.09
C ARG A 141 -6.51 -17.21 -18.43
N LEU A 142 -6.27 -15.91 -18.32
CA LEU A 142 -4.95 -15.30 -18.41
C LEU A 142 -4.27 -15.51 -17.07
N VAL A 143 -3.07 -16.06 -17.07
CA VAL A 143 -2.34 -16.44 -15.86
C VAL A 143 -0.97 -15.78 -15.88
N PHE A 144 -0.65 -15.07 -14.80
CA PHE A 144 0.69 -14.60 -14.52
C PHE A 144 1.30 -15.44 -13.40
N ALA A 145 2.47 -16.01 -13.67
CA ALA A 145 3.24 -16.78 -12.73
C ALA A 145 4.62 -16.16 -12.49
N TRP A 146 5.07 -16.23 -11.24
CA TRP A 146 6.41 -15.83 -10.81
C TRP A 146 7.10 -17.01 -10.14
N GLN A 147 8.31 -17.36 -10.57
CA GLN A 147 9.06 -18.51 -10.04
C GLN A 147 8.21 -19.78 -9.99
N HIS A 148 7.47 -20.06 -11.07
CA HIS A 148 6.56 -21.21 -11.17
C HIS A 148 5.34 -21.19 -10.23
N GLN A 149 5.14 -20.10 -9.47
CA GLN A 149 3.94 -19.89 -8.66
C GLN A 149 2.95 -18.97 -9.38
N ARG A 150 1.68 -19.40 -9.47
CA ARG A 150 0.60 -18.60 -10.04
C ARG A 150 0.23 -17.50 -9.04
N LEU A 151 0.46 -16.24 -9.41
CA LEU A 151 0.21 -15.10 -8.52
C LEU A 151 -1.18 -14.51 -8.75
N VAL A 152 -1.49 -14.17 -9.99
CA VAL A 152 -2.75 -13.52 -10.38
C VAL A 152 -3.23 -14.16 -11.66
N SER A 153 -4.55 -14.21 -11.81
CA SER A 153 -5.16 -14.73 -13.03
C SER A 153 -6.54 -14.14 -13.23
N LYS A 154 -6.93 -13.97 -14.49
CA LYS A 154 -8.24 -13.41 -14.85
C LYS A 154 -8.85 -14.17 -16.01
N SER A 155 -10.15 -14.40 -15.93
CA SER A 155 -10.93 -15.05 -16.96
C SER A 155 -11.49 -14.04 -17.96
N VAL A 156 -11.42 -14.40 -19.23
CA VAL A 156 -12.01 -13.68 -20.35
C VAL A 156 -13.00 -14.58 -21.08
N VAL A 157 -14.03 -13.94 -21.61
CA VAL A 157 -15.05 -14.58 -22.44
C VAL A 157 -14.89 -14.08 -23.86
N ALA A 158 -14.85 -15.02 -24.80
CA ALA A 158 -14.87 -14.72 -26.21
C ALA A 158 -16.33 -14.53 -26.65
N LYS A 159 -16.64 -13.40 -27.29
CA LYS A 159 -17.96 -13.11 -27.86
C LYS A 159 -17.80 -12.75 -29.32
N LEU A 160 -18.72 -13.22 -30.15
CA LEU A 160 -18.77 -12.82 -31.55
C LEU A 160 -19.38 -11.42 -31.64
N HIS A 161 -18.63 -10.47 -32.19
CA HIS A 161 -19.08 -9.11 -32.48
C HIS A 161 -18.79 -8.83 -33.95
N ASP A 162 -19.82 -8.53 -34.74
CA ASP A 162 -19.71 -8.26 -36.19
C ASP A 162 -18.95 -9.34 -36.99
N GLY A 163 -19.12 -10.61 -36.61
CA GLY A 163 -18.46 -11.75 -37.27
C GLY A 163 -16.99 -11.98 -36.85
N GLN A 164 -16.45 -11.15 -35.95
CA GLN A 164 -15.12 -11.33 -35.36
C GLN A 164 -15.22 -11.76 -33.89
N MET A 165 -14.27 -12.61 -33.45
CA MET A 165 -14.19 -13.03 -32.06
C MET A 165 -13.49 -11.94 -31.24
N VAL A 166 -14.21 -11.35 -30.28
CA VAL A 166 -13.68 -10.30 -29.40
C VAL A 166 -13.71 -10.78 -27.95
N TYR A 167 -12.61 -10.56 -27.24
CA TYR A 167 -12.46 -10.96 -25.84
C TYR A 167 -12.91 -9.85 -24.89
N PHE A 168 -13.65 -10.22 -23.85
CA PHE A 168 -14.09 -9.32 -22.77
C PHE A 168 -13.73 -9.92 -21.41
N TRP A 169 -13.44 -9.06 -20.44
CA TRP A 169 -13.33 -9.48 -19.04
C TRP A 169 -14.62 -10.14 -18.57
N LEU A 170 -14.49 -11.29 -17.90
CA LEU A 170 -15.61 -11.89 -17.21
C LEU A 170 -15.93 -11.02 -15.97
N GLN A 171 -17.16 -10.51 -15.87
CA GLN A 171 -17.59 -9.75 -14.70
C GLN A 171 -17.47 -10.61 -13.44
N GLY A 172 -16.88 -10.04 -12.37
CA GLY A 172 -16.61 -10.78 -11.14
C GLY A 172 -15.45 -11.77 -11.23
N SER A 173 -14.66 -11.76 -12.30
CA SER A 173 -13.44 -12.58 -12.41
C SER A 173 -12.32 -12.14 -11.48
N TRP A 174 -12.37 -10.90 -11.00
CA TRP A 174 -11.46 -10.41 -9.96
C TRP A 174 -11.73 -11.22 -8.69
N ARG A 175 -10.91 -12.23 -8.44
CA ARG A 175 -10.84 -12.93 -7.15
C ARG A 175 -9.62 -12.38 -6.45
N ASP A 176 -9.69 -11.10 -6.13
CA ASP A 176 -8.57 -10.39 -5.61
C ASP A 176 -8.94 -10.16 -4.14
N TRP A 177 -8.22 -10.92 -3.31
CA TRP A 177 -8.15 -11.01 -1.83
C TRP A 177 -9.41 -11.45 -1.06
#